data_AF-A0A7J7LMP3-F1
#
_entry.id   AF-A0A7J7LMP3-F1
#
_cell.length_a   1.000
_cell.length_b   1.000
_cell.length_c   1.000
_cell.angle_alpha   90.00
_cell.angle_beta   90.00
_cell.angle_gamma   90.00
#
_symmetry.space_group_name_H-M   'P 1'
#
loop_
_entity.id
_entity.type
_entity.pdbx_description
1 polymer ?
#
loop_
_entity_poly.entity_id
_entity_poly.type
_entity_poly.pdbx_seq_one_letter_code
_entity_poly.pdbx_strand_id
1 'polypeptide(L)'
;MLLATIDDTALLVPYFSWKYSHRRHHSNTGSMERDEVFVPKPRSQVPWFSKYFNNPPGRVLTLAVTLLFGWPLYLAFNVSGRHYDRFACHFDPHGPIYSDRERAQIYLSDVGILAVSYGLFRLAAAKGIVYLICVYGVPLLIVNGDYGVLNKVFHNITDTHVAHHLFSTMPHYHAMEATKAIKPLLGDYYHFDGTAFYKAMWREATECLFVEPDEDAKDKGVFWYKNKL
;
A
#
# COMPACT_ATOMS: atom_id res chain seq x y z
N MET A 1 16.95 9.20 10.69
CA MET A 1 16.79 7.73 10.78
C MET A 1 16.03 7.34 12.05
N LEU A 2 16.52 7.69 13.25
CA LEU A 2 15.86 7.33 14.51
C LEU A 2 14.40 7.82 14.62
N LEU A 3 14.13 9.09 14.30
CA LEU A 3 12.77 9.65 14.33
C LEU A 3 11.82 8.88 13.41
N ALA A 4 12.21 8.70 12.13
CA ALA A 4 11.42 7.90 11.19
C ALA A 4 11.17 6.47 11.71
N THR A 5 12.18 5.81 12.28
CA THR A 5 11.99 4.49 12.90
C THR A 5 10.95 4.51 14.01
N ILE A 6 10.96 5.53 14.88
CA ILE A 6 9.99 5.67 15.96
C ILE A 6 8.59 5.93 15.41
N ASP A 7 8.47 6.88 14.49
CA ASP A 7 7.19 7.31 13.92
C ASP A 7 6.49 6.16 13.17
N ASP A 8 7.22 5.45 12.30
CA ASP A 8 6.69 4.31 11.55
C ASP A 8 6.32 3.15 12.50
N THR A 9 7.18 2.82 13.47
CA THR A 9 6.90 1.73 14.42
C THR A 9 5.71 2.06 15.31
N ALA A 10 5.51 3.33 15.68
CA ALA A 10 4.33 3.78 16.42
C ALA A 10 3.03 3.57 15.63
N LEU A 11 3.08 3.45 14.31
CA LEU A 11 1.96 3.11 13.43
C LEU A 11 1.87 1.59 13.14
N LEU A 12 2.59 0.76 13.88
CA LEU A 12 2.73 -0.68 13.63
C LEU A 12 3.28 -0.99 12.21
N VAL A 13 4.10 -0.09 11.67
CA VAL A 13 4.86 -0.30 10.43
C VAL A 13 6.26 -0.77 10.80
N PRO A 14 6.69 -1.99 10.44
CA PRO A 14 8.06 -2.43 10.72
C PRO A 14 9.03 -1.63 9.85
N TYR A 15 9.67 -0.61 10.45
CA TYR A 15 10.39 0.44 9.71
C TYR A 15 11.34 -0.06 8.62
N PHE A 16 12.29 -0.94 8.95
CA PHE A 16 13.27 -1.39 7.97
C PHE A 16 12.67 -2.40 7.00
N SER A 17 11.78 -3.28 7.46
CA SER A 17 11.02 -4.19 6.60
C SER A 17 10.29 -3.42 5.51
N TRP A 18 9.56 -2.36 5.89
CA TRP A 18 8.86 -1.48 4.98
C TRP A 18 9.82 -0.66 4.12
N LYS A 19 10.86 -0.06 4.69
CA LYS A 19 11.87 0.70 3.94
C LYS A 19 12.47 -0.10 2.78
N TYR A 20 12.79 -1.38 3.01
CA TYR A 20 13.39 -2.23 1.98
C TYR A 20 12.38 -2.70 0.94
N SER A 21 11.20 -3.18 1.34
CA SER A 21 10.17 -3.60 0.39
C SER A 21 9.62 -2.40 -0.41
N HIS A 22 9.36 -1.28 0.25
CA HIS A 22 8.91 -0.05 -0.40
C HIS A 22 9.94 0.51 -1.39
N ARG A 23 11.25 0.46 -1.09
CA ARG A 23 12.30 0.83 -2.05
C ARG A 23 12.24 -0.04 -3.32
N ARG A 24 11.96 -1.34 -3.18
CA ARG A 24 11.82 -2.26 -4.32
C ARG A 24 10.57 -1.96 -5.13
N HIS A 25 9.45 -1.62 -4.46
CA HIS A 25 8.25 -1.10 -5.11
C HIS A 25 8.59 0.12 -5.97
N HIS A 26 9.19 1.18 -5.41
CA HIS A 26 9.61 2.37 -6.17
C HIS A 26 10.49 2.07 -7.39
N SER A 27 11.34 1.06 -7.29
CA SER A 27 12.25 0.69 -8.40
C SER A 27 11.55 -0.11 -9.50
N ASN A 28 10.35 -0.64 -9.25
CA ASN A 28 9.64 -1.56 -10.12
C ASN A 28 8.13 -1.25 -10.24
N THR A 29 7.70 -0.04 -9.90
CA THR A 29 6.28 0.35 -9.86
C THR A 29 5.60 0.01 -11.18
N GLY A 30 4.49 -0.75 -11.10
CA GLY A 30 3.71 -1.17 -12.28
C GLY A 30 4.22 -2.42 -12.99
N SER A 31 5.30 -3.05 -12.51
CA SER A 31 5.75 -4.36 -13.00
C SER A 31 4.95 -5.50 -12.40
N MET A 32 4.31 -6.32 -13.25
CA MET A 32 3.64 -7.57 -12.86
C MET A 32 4.58 -8.59 -12.17
N GLU A 33 5.88 -8.52 -12.46
CA GLU A 33 6.85 -9.51 -11.99
C GLU A 33 7.70 -9.02 -10.82
N ARG A 34 7.91 -7.70 -10.74
CA ARG A 34 8.93 -7.10 -9.85
C ARG A 34 8.39 -6.05 -8.89
N ASP A 35 7.18 -5.54 -9.07
CA ASP A 35 6.55 -4.68 -8.06
C ASP A 35 6.39 -5.49 -6.75
N GLU A 36 6.49 -4.82 -5.61
CA GLU A 36 6.55 -5.49 -4.31
C GLU A 36 5.18 -5.63 -3.64
N VAL A 37 4.24 -4.71 -3.86
CA VAL A 37 3.06 -4.54 -3.00
C VAL A 37 1.73 -4.36 -3.73
N PHE A 38 1.73 -3.83 -4.94
CA PHE A 38 0.50 -3.56 -5.71
C PHE A 38 0.47 -4.37 -7.00
N VAL A 39 0.74 -5.67 -6.89
CA VAL A 39 0.76 -6.58 -8.05
C VAL A 39 -0.67 -7.05 -8.35
N PRO A 40 -1.27 -6.67 -9.48
CA PRO A 40 -2.62 -7.11 -9.80
C PRO A 40 -2.62 -8.58 -10.20
N LYS A 41 -3.70 -9.29 -9.86
CA LYS A 41 -3.83 -10.73 -10.15
C LYS A 41 -4.19 -10.95 -11.62
N PRO A 42 -3.53 -11.86 -12.33
CA PRO A 42 -4.03 -12.32 -13.62
C PRO A 42 -5.33 -13.12 -13.43
N ARG A 43 -6.17 -13.20 -14.46
CA ARG A 43 -7.45 -13.92 -14.40
C ARG A 43 -7.35 -15.34 -13.83
N SER A 44 -6.28 -16.06 -14.18
CA SER A 44 -6.02 -17.44 -13.73
C SER A 44 -5.79 -17.57 -12.22
N GLN A 45 -5.40 -16.48 -11.55
CA GLN A 45 -5.15 -16.45 -10.10
C GLN A 45 -6.32 -15.83 -9.31
N VAL A 46 -7.41 -15.45 -9.98
CA VAL A 46 -8.61 -14.99 -9.29
C VAL A 46 -9.31 -16.20 -8.64
N PRO A 47 -9.58 -16.18 -7.34
CA PRO A 47 -10.26 -17.29 -6.68
C PRO A 47 -11.65 -17.56 -7.26
N TRP A 48 -12.02 -18.83 -7.39
CA TRP A 48 -13.31 -19.25 -7.95
C TRP A 48 -14.52 -18.65 -7.22
N PHE A 49 -14.37 -18.31 -5.93
CA PHE A 49 -15.44 -17.74 -5.12
C PHE A 49 -15.62 -16.23 -5.35
N SER A 50 -14.67 -15.53 -5.98
CA SER A 50 -14.75 -14.08 -6.23
C SER A 50 -15.96 -13.71 -7.07
N LYS A 51 -16.48 -14.62 -7.90
CA LYS A 51 -17.73 -14.43 -8.66
C LYS A 51 -18.95 -14.19 -7.77
N TYR A 52 -19.00 -14.78 -6.57
CA TYR A 52 -20.12 -14.60 -5.63
C TYR A 52 -20.04 -13.27 -4.88
N PHE A 53 -18.85 -12.65 -4.83
CA PHE A 53 -18.64 -11.33 -4.24
C PHE A 53 -18.61 -10.21 -5.29
N ASN A 54 -18.79 -10.54 -6.57
CA ASN A 54 -18.87 -9.57 -7.67
C ASN A 54 -20.27 -8.95 -7.79
N ASN A 55 -20.74 -8.34 -6.70
CA ASN A 55 -22.00 -7.61 -6.60
C ASN A 55 -21.86 -6.51 -5.53
N PRO A 56 -22.76 -5.50 -5.46
CA PRO A 56 -22.54 -4.36 -4.59
C PRO A 56 -22.29 -4.70 -3.10
N PRO A 57 -23.05 -5.61 -2.45
CA PRO A 57 -22.74 -6.04 -1.09
C PRO A 57 -21.36 -6.70 -0.94
N GLY A 58 -20.99 -7.59 -1.87
CA GLY A 58 -19.68 -8.23 -1.85
C GLY A 58 -18.52 -7.25 -2.06
N ARG A 59 -18.73 -6.19 -2.84
CA ARG A 59 -17.76 -5.10 -3.04
C ARG A 59 -17.57 -4.24 -1.79
N VAL A 60 -18.67 -3.89 -1.12
CA VAL A 60 -18.60 -3.19 0.17
C VAL A 60 -17.84 -4.04 1.19
N LEU A 61 -18.12 -5.35 1.27
CA LEU A 61 -17.40 -6.25 2.16
C LEU A 61 -15.91 -6.34 1.81
N THR A 62 -15.57 -6.47 0.52
CA THR A 62 -14.18 -6.54 0.06
C THR A 62 -13.41 -5.27 0.40
N LEU A 63 -14.02 -4.09 0.19
CA LEU A 63 -13.45 -2.80 0.58
C LEU A 63 -13.27 -2.70 2.10
N ALA A 64 -14.27 -3.10 2.88
CA ALA A 64 -14.18 -3.09 4.34
C ALA A 64 -13.03 -3.99 4.84
N VAL A 65 -12.91 -5.21 4.30
CA VAL A 65 -11.80 -6.12 4.65
C VAL A 65 -10.46 -5.53 4.24
N THR A 66 -10.37 -4.92 3.05
CA THR A 66 -9.14 -4.30 2.55
C THR A 66 -8.71 -3.13 3.43
N LEU A 67 -9.64 -2.25 3.80
CA LEU A 67 -9.34 -1.09 4.63
C LEU A 67 -8.98 -1.46 6.08
N LEU A 68 -9.62 -2.50 6.64
CA LEU A 68 -9.39 -2.92 8.02
C LEU A 68 -8.18 -3.84 8.18
N PHE A 69 -8.00 -4.77 7.25
CA PHE A 69 -7.06 -5.87 7.38
C PHE A 69 -6.04 -5.96 6.25
N GLY A 70 -6.17 -5.17 5.18
CA GLY A 70 -5.27 -5.22 4.03
C GLY A 70 -3.81 -5.01 4.42
N TRP A 71 -3.53 -4.00 5.25
CA TRP A 71 -2.17 -3.73 5.74
C TRP A 71 -1.61 -4.87 6.62
N PRO A 72 -2.28 -5.32 7.71
CA PRO A 72 -1.83 -6.47 8.49
C PRO A 72 -1.64 -7.75 7.65
N LEU A 73 -2.55 -8.02 6.72
CA LEU A 73 -2.49 -9.20 5.86
C LEU A 73 -1.35 -9.12 4.85
N TYR A 74 -1.04 -7.93 4.32
CA TYR A 74 0.13 -7.72 3.47
C TYR A 74 1.42 -7.96 4.27
N LEU A 75 1.54 -7.40 5.47
CA LEU A 75 2.73 -7.61 6.30
C LEU A 75 2.92 -9.08 6.68
N ALA A 76 1.88 -9.76 7.14
CA ALA A 76 1.97 -11.12 7.65
C ALA A 76 1.97 -12.20 6.56
N PHE A 77 1.25 -11.98 5.44
CA PHE A 77 0.99 -13.01 4.43
C PHE A 77 1.20 -12.56 2.99
N ASN A 78 1.68 -11.33 2.76
CA ASN A 78 1.99 -10.79 1.44
C ASN A 78 0.81 -10.84 0.44
N VAL A 79 -0.43 -10.62 0.90
CA VAL A 79 -1.67 -10.85 0.13
C VAL A 79 -1.78 -10.05 -1.18
N SER A 80 -1.18 -8.86 -1.24
CA SER A 80 -1.16 -8.00 -2.43
C SER A 80 0.21 -7.93 -3.14
N GLY A 81 1.24 -8.55 -2.56
CA GLY A 81 2.59 -8.46 -3.07
C GLY A 81 2.89 -9.46 -4.17
N ARG A 82 4.11 -9.35 -4.71
CA ARG A 82 4.61 -10.31 -5.71
C ARG A 82 4.68 -11.73 -5.17
N HIS A 83 4.63 -12.69 -6.10
CA HIS A 83 4.89 -14.07 -5.77
C HIS A 83 6.38 -14.30 -5.43
N TYR A 84 6.59 -15.14 -4.43
CA TYR A 84 7.89 -15.65 -4.00
C TYR A 84 7.81 -17.17 -3.88
N ASP A 85 8.91 -17.86 -4.19
CA ASP A 85 8.99 -19.34 -4.10
C ASP A 85 8.87 -19.86 -2.66
N ARG A 86 9.00 -18.96 -1.67
CA ARG A 86 8.86 -19.25 -0.24
C ARG A 86 7.83 -18.30 0.36
N PHE A 87 7.33 -18.65 1.55
CA PHE A 87 6.43 -17.79 2.29
C PHE A 87 7.08 -16.41 2.55
N ALA A 88 6.37 -15.36 2.14
CA ALA A 88 6.82 -13.98 2.29
C ALA A 88 6.09 -13.33 3.47
N CYS A 89 6.87 -12.89 4.46
CA CYS A 89 6.39 -12.21 5.65
C CYS A 89 7.36 -11.09 5.99
N HIS A 90 6.83 -9.89 6.26
CA HIS A 90 7.63 -8.71 6.59
C HIS A 90 8.26 -8.77 7.99
N PHE A 91 7.84 -9.73 8.81
CA PHE A 91 8.39 -10.03 10.13
C PHE A 91 9.30 -11.26 10.14
N ASP A 92 9.62 -11.82 8.96
CA ASP A 92 10.59 -12.91 8.84
C ASP A 92 11.90 -12.39 8.23
N PRO A 93 12.96 -12.16 9.03
CA PRO A 93 14.27 -11.76 8.55
C PRO A 93 14.90 -12.73 7.53
N HIS A 94 14.49 -14.00 7.53
CA HIS A 94 14.96 -15.00 6.58
C HIS A 94 14.02 -15.21 5.39
N GLY A 95 12.93 -14.44 5.33
CA GLY A 95 11.97 -14.42 4.26
C GLY A 95 12.61 -14.05 2.91
N PRO A 96 11.98 -14.41 1.79
CA PRO A 96 12.52 -14.18 0.45
C PRO A 96 12.53 -12.70 0.04
N ILE A 97 11.91 -11.81 0.84
CA ILE A 97 11.86 -10.37 0.61
C ILE A 97 13.24 -9.73 0.81
N TYR A 98 14.07 -10.27 1.70
CA TYR A 98 15.28 -9.60 2.18
C TYR A 98 16.57 -10.33 1.78
N SER A 99 17.62 -9.54 1.54
CA SER A 99 18.98 -10.05 1.41
C SER A 99 19.63 -10.29 2.77
N ASP A 100 20.68 -11.12 2.82
CA ASP A 100 21.41 -11.43 4.06
C ASP A 100 21.90 -10.17 4.82
N ARG A 101 22.22 -9.11 4.07
CA ARG A 101 22.76 -7.85 4.62
C ARG A 101 21.69 -7.01 5.34
N GLU A 102 20.41 -7.24 5.06
CA GLU A 102 19.31 -6.44 5.60
C GLU A 102 18.74 -7.04 6.90
N ARG A 103 19.02 -8.32 7.19
CA ARG A 103 18.38 -9.09 8.28
C ARG A 103 18.49 -8.46 9.65
N ALA A 104 19.65 -7.93 10.01
CA ALA A 104 19.87 -7.31 11.32
C ALA A 104 18.91 -6.14 11.58
N GLN A 105 18.54 -5.41 10.53
CA GLN A 105 17.61 -4.29 10.62
C GLN A 105 16.14 -4.75 10.63
N ILE A 106 15.85 -5.91 10.04
CA ILE A 106 14.52 -6.55 10.16
C ILE A 106 14.28 -6.93 11.61
N TYR A 107 15.23 -7.63 12.26
CA TYR A 107 15.16 -7.93 13.69
C TYR A 107 14.93 -6.67 14.55
N LEU A 108 15.62 -5.57 14.25
CA LEU A 108 15.44 -4.32 14.97
C LEU A 108 14.00 -3.76 14.81
N SER A 109 13.41 -3.89 13.62
CA SER A 109 12.02 -3.49 13.39
C SER A 109 11.06 -4.38 14.17
N ASP A 110 11.27 -5.69 14.17
CA ASP A 110 10.41 -6.66 14.87
C ASP A 110 10.41 -6.43 16.38
N VAL A 111 11.58 -6.14 16.97
CA VAL A 111 11.68 -5.74 18.39
C VAL A 111 10.88 -4.46 18.65
N GLY A 112 10.95 -3.48 17.75
CA GLY A 112 10.15 -2.25 17.84
C GLY A 112 8.64 -2.54 17.82
N ILE A 113 8.19 -3.40 16.91
CA ILE A 113 6.78 -3.80 16.79
C ILE A 113 6.30 -4.53 18.04
N LEU A 114 7.12 -5.43 18.59
CA LEU A 114 6.80 -6.10 19.86
C LEU A 114 6.70 -5.11 21.02
N ALA A 115 7.61 -4.12 21.09
CA ALA A 115 7.58 -3.10 22.12
C ALA A 115 6.33 -2.21 22.05
N VAL A 116 5.96 -1.73 20.84
CA VAL A 116 4.74 -0.93 20.64
C VAL A 116 3.50 -1.78 20.94
N SER A 117 3.43 -3.01 20.43
CA SER A 117 2.32 -3.93 20.69
C SER A 117 2.13 -4.18 22.18
N TYR A 118 3.22 -4.37 22.93
CA TYR A 118 3.18 -4.50 24.37
C TYR A 118 2.67 -3.22 25.05
N GLY A 119 3.13 -2.05 24.61
CA GLY A 119 2.64 -0.76 25.09
C GLY A 119 1.13 -0.59 24.89
N LEU A 120 0.61 -0.93 23.70
CA LEU A 120 -0.82 -0.87 23.39
C LEU A 120 -1.62 -1.89 24.22
N PHE A 121 -1.09 -3.10 24.42
CA PHE A 121 -1.69 -4.09 25.32
C PHE A 121 -1.81 -3.56 26.75
N ARG A 122 -0.75 -2.94 27.29
CA ARG A 122 -0.77 -2.31 28.62
C ARG A 122 -1.78 -1.16 28.68
N LEU A 123 -1.88 -0.36 27.63
CA LEU A 123 -2.87 0.73 27.53
C LEU A 123 -4.30 0.20 27.53
N ALA A 124 -4.59 -0.84 26.74
CA ALA A 124 -5.90 -1.51 26.73
C ALA A 124 -6.23 -2.11 28.10
N ALA A 125 -5.27 -2.74 28.77
CA ALA A 125 -5.47 -3.29 30.11
C ALA A 125 -5.78 -2.21 31.15
N ALA A 126 -5.21 -1.00 31.01
CA ALA A 126 -5.39 0.10 31.96
C ALA A 126 -6.62 0.99 31.69
N LYS A 127 -6.99 1.20 30.42
CA LYS A 127 -8.03 2.15 30.00
C LYS A 127 -9.22 1.50 29.28
N GLY A 128 -9.14 0.21 29.01
CA GLY A 128 -10.13 -0.55 28.25
C GLY A 128 -9.90 -0.50 26.74
N ILE A 129 -10.41 -1.52 26.05
CA ILE A 129 -10.22 -1.68 24.59
C ILE A 129 -10.92 -0.59 23.78
N VAL A 130 -12.07 -0.08 24.25
CA VAL A 130 -12.80 1.00 23.58
C VAL A 130 -11.96 2.27 23.52
N TYR A 131 -11.29 2.62 24.64
CA TYR A 131 -10.38 3.76 24.68
C TYR A 131 -9.25 3.59 23.66
N LEU A 132 -8.60 2.42 23.64
CA LEU A 132 -7.53 2.13 22.69
C LEU A 132 -8.00 2.27 21.23
N ILE A 133 -9.18 1.73 20.90
CA ILE A 133 -9.75 1.85 19.55
C ILE A 133 -9.96 3.33 19.20
N CYS A 134 -10.51 4.14 20.09
CA CYS A 134 -10.78 5.55 19.81
C CYS A 134 -9.52 6.39 19.63
N VAL A 135 -8.48 6.18 20.46
CA VAL A 135 -7.27 7.04 20.45
C VAL A 135 -6.17 6.54 19.53
N TYR A 136 -6.20 5.27 19.14
CA TYR A 136 -5.15 4.66 18.33
C TYR A 136 -5.71 3.95 17.09
N GLY A 137 -6.70 3.07 17.27
CA GLY A 137 -7.27 2.28 16.17
C GLY A 137 -7.92 3.12 15.08
N VAL A 138 -8.83 4.03 15.43
CA VAL A 138 -9.53 4.90 14.48
C VAL A 138 -8.55 5.83 13.75
N PRO A 139 -7.63 6.56 14.42
CA PRO A 139 -6.60 7.32 13.74
C PRO A 139 -5.76 6.50 12.76
N LEU A 140 -5.36 5.28 13.14
CA LEU A 140 -4.57 4.39 12.30
C LEU A 140 -5.33 3.99 11.02
N LEU A 141 -6.63 3.74 11.10
CA LEU A 141 -7.45 3.36 9.94
C LEU A 141 -7.64 4.50 8.93
N ILE A 142 -7.57 5.76 9.38
CA ILE A 142 -7.75 6.93 8.52
C ILE A 142 -6.43 7.59 8.14
N VAL A 143 -5.27 7.08 8.59
CA VAL A 143 -3.94 7.70 8.41
C VAL A 143 -3.52 7.83 6.92
N ASN A 144 -4.15 7.05 6.04
CA ASN A 144 -3.87 7.01 4.62
C ASN A 144 -4.97 7.68 3.76
N GLY A 145 -5.93 8.35 4.39
CA GLY A 145 -7.04 9.02 3.71
C GLY A 145 -6.69 10.39 3.13
N ASP A 146 -7.57 10.91 2.28
CA ASP A 146 -7.55 12.32 1.89
C ASP A 146 -8.12 13.18 3.02
N TYR A 147 -7.34 14.13 3.51
CA TYR A 147 -7.73 15.03 4.59
C TYR A 147 -8.16 16.42 4.13
N GLY A 148 -8.28 16.63 2.82
CA GLY A 148 -8.60 17.93 2.23
C GLY A 148 -7.60 19.00 2.65
N VAL A 149 -8.05 19.99 3.42
CA VAL A 149 -7.21 21.13 3.83
C VAL A 149 -5.97 20.70 4.63
N LEU A 150 -6.09 19.62 5.42
CA LEU A 150 -4.96 19.13 6.22
C LEU A 150 -3.87 18.46 5.37
N ASN A 151 -4.12 18.12 4.11
CA ASN A 151 -3.06 17.62 3.21
C ASN A 151 -1.90 18.62 3.13
N LYS A 152 -2.18 19.93 3.21
CA LYS A 152 -1.14 20.97 3.25
C LYS A 152 -0.22 20.83 4.46
N VAL A 153 -0.76 20.44 5.61
CA VAL A 153 0.00 20.17 6.84
C VAL A 153 0.86 18.91 6.68
N PHE A 154 0.31 17.89 6.01
CA PHE A 154 1.02 16.65 5.68
C PHE A 154 1.83 16.74 4.36
N HIS A 155 2.19 17.95 3.95
CA HIS A 155 3.00 18.23 2.77
C HIS A 155 2.48 17.64 1.44
N ASN A 156 1.18 17.40 1.33
CA ASN A 156 0.51 16.85 0.15
C ASN A 156 1.12 15.53 -0.31
N ILE A 157 1.56 14.70 0.64
CA ILE A 157 2.22 13.42 0.35
C ILE A 157 1.32 12.46 -0.43
N THR A 158 0.02 12.49 -0.16
CA THR A 158 -1.02 11.75 -0.89
C THR A 158 -1.24 12.31 -2.30
N ASP A 159 -1.30 13.63 -2.46
CA ASP A 159 -1.59 14.29 -3.74
C ASP A 159 -0.40 14.23 -4.73
N THR A 160 0.81 14.11 -4.21
CA THR A 160 2.06 14.14 -4.99
C THR A 160 2.68 12.76 -5.18
N HIS A 161 1.95 11.69 -4.87
CA HIS A 161 2.48 10.34 -4.84
C HIS A 161 3.10 9.90 -6.19
N VAL A 162 2.52 10.33 -7.33
CA VAL A 162 3.10 10.06 -8.66
C VAL A 162 4.47 10.73 -8.82
N ALA A 163 4.61 12.00 -8.42
CA ALA A 163 5.89 12.69 -8.48
C ALA A 163 6.92 12.07 -7.53
N HIS A 164 6.47 11.55 -6.38
CA HIS A 164 7.30 10.76 -5.47
C HIS A 164 7.81 9.47 -6.12
N HIS A 165 7.02 8.75 -6.91
CA HIS A 165 7.50 7.58 -7.66
C HIS A 165 8.56 7.94 -8.71
N LEU A 166 8.42 9.09 -9.37
CA LEU A 166 9.42 9.58 -10.32
C LEU A 166 10.70 10.05 -9.64
N PHE A 167 10.59 10.69 -8.47
CA PHE A 167 11.70 11.33 -7.76
C PHE A 167 11.66 10.99 -6.26
N SER A 168 11.79 9.71 -5.91
CA SER A 168 11.58 9.21 -4.53
C SER A 168 12.59 9.70 -3.48
N THR A 169 13.66 10.37 -3.92
CA THR A 169 14.66 11.00 -3.04
C THR A 169 14.40 12.50 -2.81
N MET A 170 13.46 13.10 -3.53
CA MET A 170 13.10 14.50 -3.40
C MET A 170 12.31 14.75 -2.09
N PRO A 171 12.63 15.79 -1.32
CA PRO A 171 11.83 16.17 -0.15
C PRO A 171 10.40 16.60 -0.53
N HIS A 172 9.41 16.23 0.30
CA HIS A 172 7.99 16.50 0.04
C HIS A 172 7.62 18.00 0.00
N TYR A 173 8.44 18.88 0.57
CA TYR A 173 8.13 20.32 0.69
C TYR A 173 7.82 21.02 -0.64
N HIS A 174 8.50 20.60 -1.73
CA HIS A 174 8.32 21.14 -3.07
C HIS A 174 7.66 20.14 -4.04
N ALA A 175 7.10 19.04 -3.54
CA ALA A 175 6.54 17.99 -4.38
C ALA A 175 5.36 18.49 -5.24
N MET A 176 4.59 19.46 -4.74
CA MET A 176 3.52 20.11 -5.51
C MET A 176 4.06 20.98 -6.65
N GLU A 177 5.18 21.68 -6.43
CA GLU A 177 5.84 22.49 -7.46
C GLU A 177 6.42 21.59 -8.55
N ALA A 178 7.12 20.52 -8.14
CA ALA A 178 7.60 19.49 -9.05
C ALA A 178 6.46 18.87 -9.86
N THR A 179 5.35 18.51 -9.22
CA THR A 179 4.16 17.98 -9.91
C THR A 179 3.65 18.96 -10.98
N LYS A 180 3.56 20.26 -10.68
CA LYS A 180 3.16 21.28 -11.67
C LYS A 180 4.16 21.42 -12.82
N ALA A 181 5.46 21.29 -12.56
CA ALA A 181 6.51 21.36 -13.57
C ALA A 181 6.55 20.12 -14.47
N ILE A 182 6.18 18.94 -13.95
CA ILE A 182 6.15 17.67 -14.69
C ILE A 182 4.96 17.61 -15.67
N LYS A 183 3.80 18.16 -15.28
CA LYS A 183 2.57 18.15 -16.12
C LYS A 183 2.80 18.54 -17.58
N PRO A 184 3.37 19.72 -17.91
CA PRO A 184 3.57 20.11 -19.30
C PRO A 184 4.59 19.23 -20.04
N LEU A 185 5.52 18.58 -19.32
CA LEU A 185 6.50 17.66 -19.91
C LEU A 185 5.87 16.32 -20.30
N LEU A 186 4.91 15.83 -19.52
CA LEU A 186 4.16 14.61 -19.82
C LEU A 186 3.16 14.80 -20.97
N GLY A 187 2.65 16.02 -21.16
CA GLY A 187 1.71 16.33 -22.25
C GLY A 187 0.50 15.39 -22.23
N ASP A 188 0.25 14.71 -23.35
CA ASP A 188 -0.87 13.78 -23.53
C ASP A 188 -0.83 12.56 -22.59
N TYR A 189 0.33 12.24 -22.01
CA TYR A 189 0.49 11.14 -21.04
C TYR A 189 0.07 11.53 -19.61
N TYR A 190 -0.15 12.83 -19.34
CA TYR A 190 -0.63 13.25 -18.03
C TYR A 190 -2.14 13.00 -17.92
N HIS A 191 -2.51 11.99 -17.13
CA HIS A 191 -3.90 11.69 -16.82
C HIS A 191 -4.25 12.18 -15.41
N PHE A 192 -5.34 12.95 -15.30
CA PHE A 192 -5.90 13.40 -14.03
C PHE A 192 -7.36 12.99 -13.93
N ASP A 193 -7.72 12.36 -12.81
CA ASP A 193 -9.11 12.06 -12.48
C ASP A 193 -9.62 13.00 -11.38
N GLY A 194 -10.55 13.87 -11.73
CA GLY A 194 -11.23 14.78 -10.81
C GLY A 194 -12.47 14.20 -10.13
N THR A 195 -12.74 12.90 -10.31
CA THR A 195 -13.89 12.22 -9.71
C THR A 195 -13.77 12.23 -8.18
N ALA A 196 -14.86 12.55 -7.49
CA ALA A 196 -14.89 12.53 -6.02
C ALA A 196 -14.43 11.17 -5.47
N PHE A 197 -13.58 11.17 -4.43
CA PHE A 197 -12.91 9.98 -3.90
C PHE A 197 -13.82 8.75 -3.76
N TYR A 198 -15.00 8.91 -3.15
CA TYR A 198 -15.93 7.79 -2.94
C TYR A 198 -16.48 7.19 -4.24
N LYS A 199 -16.66 8.02 -5.30
CA LYS A 199 -17.07 7.54 -6.62
C LYS A 199 -15.92 6.86 -7.34
N ALA A 200 -14.71 7.42 -7.26
CA ALA A 200 -13.50 6.81 -7.83
C ALA A 200 -13.21 5.46 -7.16
N MET A 201 -13.18 5.43 -5.83
CA MET A 201 -13.02 4.20 -5.04
C MET A 201 -14.04 3.12 -5.42
N TRP A 202 -15.32 3.50 -5.57
CA TRP A 202 -16.35 2.57 -6.00
C TRP A 202 -16.09 2.03 -7.41
N ARG A 203 -15.77 2.92 -8.35
CA ARG A 203 -15.41 2.55 -9.74
C ARG A 203 -14.22 1.60 -9.76
N GLU A 204 -13.12 1.89 -9.07
CA GLU A 204 -11.95 1.02 -9.04
C GLU A 204 -12.29 -0.35 -8.41
N ALA A 205 -13.09 -0.37 -7.35
CA ALA A 205 -13.51 -1.62 -6.70
C ALA A 205 -14.37 -2.53 -7.60
N THR A 206 -15.10 -1.95 -8.56
CA THR A 206 -15.97 -2.68 -9.49
C THR A 206 -15.31 -2.98 -10.83
N GLU A 207 -14.44 -2.09 -11.32
CA GLU A 207 -13.85 -2.17 -12.65
C GLU A 207 -12.50 -2.93 -12.66
N CYS A 208 -11.70 -2.83 -11.60
CA CYS A 208 -10.33 -3.34 -11.56
C CYS A 208 -10.25 -4.67 -10.79
N LEU A 209 -10.69 -5.77 -11.41
CA LEU A 209 -10.79 -7.08 -10.72
C LEU A 209 -9.60 -7.99 -10.93
N PHE A 210 -9.10 -8.01 -12.15
CA PHE A 210 -7.94 -8.77 -12.58
C PHE A 210 -7.36 -8.11 -13.81
N VAL A 211 -6.18 -8.57 -14.22
CA VAL A 211 -5.55 -8.11 -15.46
C VAL A 211 -5.43 -9.23 -16.49
N GLU A 212 -5.49 -8.84 -17.76
CA GLU A 212 -5.27 -9.70 -18.93
C GLU A 212 -4.24 -9.03 -19.85
N PRO A 213 -3.45 -9.83 -20.61
CA PRO A 213 -2.52 -9.27 -21.58
C PRO A 213 -3.27 -8.45 -22.64
N ASP A 214 -2.63 -7.39 -23.10
CA ASP A 214 -3.12 -6.63 -24.25
C ASP A 214 -3.01 -7.47 -25.53
N GLU A 215 -4.15 -7.94 -26.05
CA GLU A 215 -4.20 -8.77 -27.25
C GLU A 215 -3.89 -7.97 -28.53
N ASP A 216 -4.11 -6.64 -28.49
CA ASP A 216 -3.94 -5.74 -29.64
C ASP A 216 -2.52 -5.13 -29.68
N ALA A 217 -1.72 -5.32 -28.63
CA ALA A 217 -0.37 -4.80 -28.56
C ALA A 217 0.59 -5.56 -29.48
N LYS A 218 1.35 -4.81 -30.28
CA LYS A 218 2.42 -5.36 -31.13
C LYS A 218 3.52 -6.04 -30.31
N ASP A 219 3.79 -5.52 -29.12
CA ASP A 219 4.77 -6.04 -28.17
C ASP A 219 4.05 -6.67 -26.97
N LYS A 220 4.48 -7.88 -26.59
CA LYS A 220 3.94 -8.57 -25.41
C LYS A 220 4.47 -7.92 -24.12
N GLY A 221 3.65 -7.92 -23.07
CA GLY A 221 4.06 -7.50 -21.72
C GLY A 221 3.24 -6.39 -21.10
N VAL A 222 2.32 -5.78 -21.86
CA VAL A 222 1.32 -4.84 -21.33
C VAL A 222 0.08 -5.62 -20.88
N PHE A 223 -0.45 -5.25 -19.72
CA PHE A 223 -1.63 -5.87 -19.13
C PHE A 223 -2.66 -4.79 -18.80
N TRP A 224 -3.94 -5.08 -19.06
CA TRP A 224 -5.05 -4.18 -18.78
C TRP A 224 -6.04 -4.80 -17.80
N TYR A 225 -6.60 -3.96 -16.94
CA TYR A 225 -7.61 -4.37 -15.99
C TYR A 225 -8.93 -4.73 -16.69
N LYS A 226 -9.67 -5.68 -16.10
CA LYS A 226 -10.98 -6.14 -16.58
C LYS A 226 -11.92 -6.40 -15.41
N ASN A 227 -13.22 -6.39 -15.70
CA ASN A 227 -14.30 -6.51 -14.70
C ASN A 227 -15.24 -7.72 -14.90
N LYS A 228 -15.04 -8.51 -15.96
CA LYS A 228 -15.91 -9.65 -16.30
C LYS A 228 -15.28 -10.96 -15.83
N LEU A 229 -15.70 -11.45 -14.65
CA LEU A 229 -15.30 -12.76 -14.10
C LEU A 229 -15.93 -13.91 -14.89
#